data_AF-A0A7X3AR67-F1
#
_entry.id   AF-A0A7X3AR67-F1
#
_cell.length_a   1.000
_cell.length_b   1.000
_cell.length_c   1.000
_cell.angle_alpha   90.00
_cell.angle_beta   90.00
_cell.angle_gamma   90.00
#
_symmetry.space_group_name_H-M   'P 1'
#
loop_
_entity.id
_entity.type
_entity.pdbx_description
1 polymer ?
#
loop_
_entity_poly.entity_id
_entity_poly.type
_entity_poly.pdbx_seq_one_letter_code
_entity_poly.pdbx_strand_id
1 'polypeptide(L)'
;MSRKITFDELVARREQRENDKLKVGMLTIPGTGVGLEARMPPQKTVLELYGELGGAKDALEALRCGNHALYVCCPQLQDRALQKELGVDENPMGILDVLFTPVEQDQLGGDALRFLGLLPPLPKQNKPADSDGEPPADPGLETVKN
;
A
#
# COMPACT_ATOMS: atom_id res chain seq x y z
N MET A 1 -2.99 17.64 28.15
CA MET A 1 -3.50 16.74 29.22
C MET A 1 -3.59 15.34 28.64
N SER A 2 -2.67 14.45 29.02
CA SER A 2 -2.63 13.07 28.51
C SER A 2 -3.58 12.20 29.35
N ARG A 3 -4.70 11.75 28.75
CA ARG A 3 -5.63 10.81 29.40
C ARG A 3 -4.96 9.43 29.48
N LYS A 4 -5.07 8.75 30.63
CA LYS A 4 -4.57 7.38 30.79
C LYS A 4 -5.58 6.39 30.20
N ILE A 5 -5.10 5.41 29.45
CA ILE A 5 -5.92 4.33 28.88
C ILE A 5 -6.61 3.54 30.00
N THR A 6 -7.88 3.19 29.83
CA THR A 6 -8.64 2.38 30.79
C THR A 6 -8.44 0.88 30.54
N PHE A 7 -8.86 0.05 31.50
CA PHE A 7 -8.84 -1.41 31.34
C PHE A 7 -9.69 -1.86 30.15
N ASP A 8 -10.89 -1.32 30.01
CA ASP A 8 -11.80 -1.67 28.91
C ASP A 8 -11.23 -1.27 27.54
N GLU A 9 -10.52 -0.13 27.46
CA GLU A 9 -9.81 0.29 26.25
C GLU A 9 -8.63 -0.65 25.89
N LEU A 10 -7.97 -1.25 26.88
CA LEU A 10 -6.94 -2.27 26.65
C LEU A 10 -7.52 -3.61 26.17
N VAL A 11 -8.70 -4.00 26.67
CA VAL A 11 -9.41 -5.19 26.19
C VAL A 11 -9.89 -4.98 24.75
N ALA A 12 -10.49 -3.82 24.46
CA ALA A 12 -10.88 -3.45 23.10
C ALA A 12 -9.68 -3.45 22.13
N ARG A 13 -8.49 -3.03 22.60
CA ARG A 13 -7.25 -3.12 21.81
C ARG A 13 -6.85 -4.55 21.46
N ARG A 14 -7.12 -5.53 22.33
CA ARG A 14 -6.89 -6.96 22.02
C ARG A 14 -7.83 -7.42 20.90
N GLU A 15 -9.10 -7.06 20.99
CA GLU A 15 -10.11 -7.43 19.98
C GLU A 15 -9.80 -6.80 18.62
N GLN A 16 -9.36 -5.54 18.61
CA GLN A 16 -8.88 -4.87 17.40
C GLN A 16 -7.74 -5.63 16.73
N ARG A 17 -6.77 -6.12 17.52
CA ARG A 17 -5.66 -6.92 16.98
C ARG A 17 -6.09 -8.24 16.37
N GLU A 18 -7.16 -8.87 16.87
CA GLU A 18 -7.71 -10.08 16.28
C GLU A 18 -8.44 -9.77 14.96
N ASN A 19 -9.18 -8.65 14.91
CA ASN A 19 -9.82 -8.19 13.67
C ASN A 19 -8.80 -7.77 12.59
N ASP A 20 -7.67 -7.18 13.00
CA ASP A 20 -6.60 -6.81 12.07
C ASP A 20 -5.98 -8.02 11.35
N LYS A 21 -6.04 -9.22 11.95
CA LYS A 21 -5.62 -10.48 11.29
C LYS A 21 -6.54 -10.86 10.13
N LEU A 22 -7.79 -10.41 10.16
CA LEU A 22 -8.80 -10.66 9.12
C LEU A 22 -8.87 -9.52 8.10
N LYS A 23 -8.00 -8.51 8.22
CA LYS A 23 -7.98 -7.37 7.32
C LYS A 23 -7.62 -7.83 5.91
N VAL A 24 -8.52 -7.55 4.99
CA VAL A 24 -8.32 -7.67 3.55
C VAL A 24 -8.28 -6.27 2.96
N GLY A 25 -7.27 -5.99 2.14
CA GLY A 25 -7.09 -4.75 1.41
C GLY A 25 -6.97 -5.01 -0.09
N MET A 26 -6.92 -3.93 -0.87
CA MET A 26 -6.72 -3.97 -2.31
C MET A 26 -5.51 -3.10 -2.66
N LEU A 27 -4.49 -3.68 -3.28
CA LEU A 27 -3.33 -2.98 -3.83
C LEU A 27 -3.57 -2.78 -5.32
N THR A 28 -3.86 -1.54 -5.73
CA THR A 28 -4.19 -1.25 -7.13
C THR A 28 -2.93 -1.18 -7.96
N ILE A 29 -2.88 -1.94 -9.05
CA ILE A 29 -1.79 -1.90 -10.02
C ILE A 29 -1.87 -0.55 -10.76
N PRO A 30 -0.80 0.26 -10.76
CA PRO A 30 -0.80 1.55 -11.44
C PRO A 30 -1.23 1.44 -12.90
N GLY A 31 -2.10 2.34 -13.36
CA GLY A 31 -2.48 2.45 -14.77
C GLY A 31 -3.46 1.40 -15.31
N THR A 32 -3.81 0.35 -14.56
CA THR A 32 -4.71 -0.71 -15.05
C THR A 32 -6.10 -0.68 -14.43
N GLY A 33 -6.27 -0.02 -13.28
CA GLY A 33 -7.54 -0.01 -12.53
C GLY A 33 -7.89 -1.36 -11.89
N VAL A 34 -7.02 -2.36 -12.00
CA VAL A 34 -7.16 -3.70 -11.40
C VAL A 34 -6.27 -3.77 -10.16
N GLY A 35 -6.70 -4.48 -9.12
CA GLY A 35 -5.95 -4.61 -7.88
C GLY A 35 -5.70 -6.06 -7.45
N LEU A 36 -4.63 -6.23 -6.67
CA LEU A 36 -4.31 -7.44 -5.94
C LEU A 36 -4.96 -7.41 -4.56
N GLU A 37 -5.44 -8.55 -4.11
CA GLU A 37 -6.00 -8.69 -2.77
C GLU A 37 -4.87 -8.86 -1.77
N ALA A 38 -4.71 -7.91 -0.85
CA ALA A 38 -3.74 -8.01 0.22
C ALA A 38 -4.40 -8.55 1.49
N ARG A 39 -3.81 -9.58 2.08
CA ARG A 39 -4.20 -10.17 3.36
C ARG A 39 -3.11 -9.96 4.39
N MET A 40 -3.51 -9.80 5.64
CA MET A 40 -2.55 -9.72 6.75
C MET A 40 -1.82 -11.06 6.89
N PRO A 41 -0.49 -11.12 6.69
CA PRO A 41 0.29 -12.32 6.90
C PRO A 41 0.46 -12.58 8.41
N PRO A 42 0.97 -13.77 8.80
CA PRO A 42 1.24 -14.08 10.20
C PRO A 42 2.19 -13.05 10.84
N GLN A 43 2.00 -12.77 12.15
CA GLN A 43 2.82 -11.79 12.87
C GLN A 43 4.33 -12.06 12.76
N LYS A 44 4.74 -13.33 12.70
CA LYS A 44 6.15 -13.71 12.51
C LYS A 44 6.72 -13.13 11.21
N THR A 45 6.00 -13.26 10.10
CA THR A 45 6.40 -12.72 8.79
C THR A 45 6.45 -11.21 8.80
N VAL A 46 5.51 -10.54 9.47
CA VAL A 46 5.54 -9.07 9.63
C VAL A 46 6.78 -8.62 10.39
N LEU A 47 7.21 -9.35 11.42
CA LEU A 47 8.42 -9.04 12.18
C LEU A 47 9.70 -9.29 11.36
N GLU A 48 9.72 -10.33 10.52
CA GLU A 48 10.81 -10.59 9.58
C GLU A 48 10.95 -9.42 8.59
N LEU A 49 9.85 -9.00 7.96
CA LEU A 49 9.82 -7.83 7.07
C LEU A 49 10.25 -6.54 7.77
N TYR A 50 9.86 -6.35 9.04
CA TYR A 50 10.31 -5.19 9.81
C TYR A 50 11.83 -5.20 10.05
N GLY A 51 12.40 -6.39 10.29
CA GLY A 51 13.85 -6.57 10.40
C GLY A 51 14.57 -6.29 9.08
N GLU A 52 14.03 -6.76 7.95
CA GLU A 52 14.55 -6.47 6.62
C GLU A 52 14.50 -4.97 6.31
N LEU A 53 13.36 -4.33 6.58
CA LEU A 53 13.18 -2.89 6.35
C LEU A 53 14.17 -2.05 7.17
N GLY A 54 14.37 -2.39 8.45
CA GLY A 54 15.33 -1.70 9.31
C GLY A 54 16.79 -2.00 8.98
N GLY A 55 17.06 -3.11 8.29
CA GLY A 55 18.39 -3.54 7.88
C GLY A 55 18.82 -3.06 6.49
N ALA A 56 17.88 -2.61 5.66
CA ALA A 56 18.13 -2.14 4.29
C ALA A 56 19.06 -0.90 4.29
N LYS A 57 20.14 -0.98 3.53
CA LYS A 57 21.20 0.04 3.45
C LYS A 57 21.14 0.85 2.16
N ASP A 58 20.49 0.31 1.13
CA ASP A 58 20.36 0.95 -0.17
C ASP A 58 18.95 0.79 -0.76
N ALA A 59 18.72 1.48 -1.88
CA ALA A 59 17.43 1.48 -2.56
C ALA A 59 17.05 0.10 -3.13
N LEU A 60 18.04 -0.73 -3.48
CA LEU A 60 17.78 -2.06 -4.03
C LEU A 60 17.33 -3.03 -2.94
N GLU A 61 17.94 -2.97 -1.76
CA GLU A 61 17.51 -3.71 -0.58
C GLU A 61 16.12 -3.26 -0.12
N ALA A 62 15.83 -1.95 -0.17
CA ALA A 62 14.49 -1.43 0.12
C ALA A 62 13.43 -1.95 -0.88
N LEU A 63 13.74 -1.94 -2.18
CA LEU A 63 12.87 -2.50 -3.23
C LEU A 63 12.61 -3.99 -2.98
N ARG A 64 13.66 -4.77 -2.69
CA ARG A 64 13.54 -6.20 -2.38
C ARG A 64 12.67 -6.46 -1.15
N CYS A 65 12.78 -5.65 -0.11
CA CYS A 65 11.91 -5.71 1.06
C CYS A 65 10.44 -5.42 0.69
N GLY A 66 10.19 -4.40 -0.14
CA GLY A 66 8.86 -4.12 -0.70
C GLY A 66 8.30 -5.28 -1.51
N ASN A 67 9.12 -5.87 -2.38
CA ASN A 67 8.76 -7.06 -3.17
C ASN A 67 8.43 -8.26 -2.29
N HIS A 68 9.21 -8.50 -1.25
CA HIS A 68 8.93 -9.55 -0.28
C HIS A 68 7.59 -9.31 0.42
N ALA A 69 7.34 -8.08 0.89
CA ALA A 69 6.08 -7.69 1.51
C ALA A 69 4.87 -7.89 0.57
N LEU A 70 5.01 -7.49 -0.70
CA LEU A 70 3.99 -7.66 -1.72
C LEU A 70 3.68 -9.15 -1.98
N TYR A 71 4.71 -9.98 -2.14
CA TYR A 71 4.56 -11.40 -2.40
C TYR A 71 3.85 -12.12 -1.24
N VAL A 72 4.23 -11.85 0.02
CA VAL A 72 3.65 -12.54 1.17
C VAL A 72 2.23 -12.09 1.49
N CYS A 73 1.88 -10.83 1.18
CA CYS A 73 0.55 -10.30 1.48
C CYS A 73 -0.47 -10.60 0.37
N CYS A 74 -0.05 -10.87 -0.87
CA CYS A 74 -0.95 -11.13 -1.99
C CYS A 74 -1.04 -12.63 -2.34
N PRO A 75 -2.11 -13.35 -1.95
CA PRO A 75 -2.25 -14.79 -2.22
C PRO A 75 -2.22 -15.13 -3.72
N GLN A 76 -2.72 -14.23 -4.58
CA GLN A 76 -2.71 -14.43 -6.03
C GLN A 76 -1.30 -14.67 -6.59
N LEU A 77 -0.28 -14.01 -6.02
CA LEU A 77 1.11 -14.15 -6.46
C LEU A 77 1.75 -15.47 -6.00
N GLN A 78 1.16 -16.12 -5.00
CA GLN A 78 1.59 -17.41 -4.47
C GLN A 78 0.90 -18.60 -5.15
N ASP A 79 -0.01 -18.33 -6.10
CA ASP A 79 -0.74 -19.38 -6.80
C ASP A 79 0.19 -20.25 -7.65
N ARG A 80 0.18 -21.56 -7.39
CA ARG A 80 1.09 -22.51 -8.05
C ARG A 80 0.77 -22.74 -9.52
N ALA A 81 -0.49 -22.59 -9.94
CA ALA A 81 -0.84 -22.71 -11.35
C ALA A 81 -0.31 -21.49 -12.11
N LEU A 82 -0.49 -20.29 -11.55
CA LEU A 82 0.08 -19.06 -12.09
C LEU A 82 1.61 -19.12 -12.19
N GLN A 83 2.30 -19.58 -11.14
CA GLN A 83 3.76 -19.69 -11.15
C GLN A 83 4.27 -20.65 -12.24
N LYS A 84 3.58 -21.78 -12.46
CA LYS A 84 3.92 -22.72 -13.52
C LYS A 84 3.67 -22.13 -14.91
N GLU A 85 2.54 -21.45 -15.10
CA GLU A 85 2.20 -20.79 -16.37
C GLU A 85 3.25 -19.74 -16.75
N LEU A 86 3.76 -19.00 -15.75
CA LEU A 86 4.77 -17.97 -15.94
C LEU A 86 6.21 -18.53 -15.94
N GLY A 87 6.41 -19.84 -15.74
CA GLY A 87 7.72 -20.48 -15.73
C GLY A 87 8.62 -20.09 -14.55
N VAL A 88 8.02 -19.69 -13.42
CA VAL A 88 8.71 -19.24 -12.19
C VAL A 88 8.51 -20.20 -11.03
N ASP A 89 8.12 -21.44 -11.29
CA ASP A 89 7.86 -22.45 -10.25
C ASP A 89 9.11 -22.86 -9.46
N GLU A 90 10.29 -22.82 -10.10
CA GLU A 90 11.59 -23.01 -9.44
C GLU A 90 12.09 -21.75 -8.70
N ASN A 91 11.58 -20.57 -9.04
CA ASN A 91 11.89 -19.29 -8.38
C ASN A 91 10.63 -18.43 -8.19
N PRO A 92 9.79 -18.74 -7.18
CA PRO A 92 8.47 -18.12 -7.02
C PRO A 92 8.48 -16.59 -6.89
N MET A 93 9.53 -16.02 -6.31
CA MET A 93 9.70 -14.56 -6.17
C MET A 93 9.90 -13.87 -7.52
N GLY A 94 10.42 -14.60 -8.53
CA GLY A 94 10.60 -14.09 -9.89
C GLY A 94 9.29 -13.72 -10.58
N ILE A 95 8.13 -14.12 -10.04
CA ILE A 95 6.82 -13.73 -10.56
C ILE A 95 6.66 -12.20 -10.63
N LEU A 96 7.28 -11.46 -9.70
CA LEU A 96 7.19 -10.01 -9.67
C LEU A 96 7.91 -9.36 -10.86
N ASP A 97 9.05 -9.93 -11.28
CA ASP A 97 9.82 -9.44 -12.42
C ASP A 97 9.14 -9.76 -13.76
N VAL A 98 8.33 -10.82 -13.79
CA VAL A 98 7.54 -11.21 -14.97
C VAL A 98 6.28 -10.33 -15.10
N LEU A 99 5.61 -10.05 -13.98
CA LEU A 99 4.31 -9.37 -13.99
C LEU A 99 4.39 -7.83 -13.91
N PHE A 100 5.44 -7.29 -13.29
CA PHE A 100 5.51 -5.88 -12.95
C PHE A 100 6.85 -5.27 -13.37
N THR A 101 6.80 -4.04 -13.86
CA THR A 101 7.98 -3.21 -14.07
C THR A 101 8.62 -2.83 -12.73
N PRO A 102 9.92 -2.47 -12.69
CA PRO A 102 10.58 -2.06 -11.45
C PRO A 102 9.89 -0.87 -10.74
N VAL A 103 9.26 0.03 -11.49
CA VAL A 103 8.51 1.17 -10.93
C VAL A 103 7.21 0.70 -10.28
N GLU A 104 6.49 -0.23 -10.91
CA GLU A 104 5.29 -0.82 -10.32
C GLU A 104 5.62 -1.65 -9.08
N GLN A 105 6.73 -2.38 -9.11
CA GLN A 105 7.26 -3.11 -7.95
C GLN A 105 7.54 -2.19 -6.76
N ASP A 106 8.23 -1.07 -6.98
CA ASP A 106 8.52 -0.08 -5.93
C ASP A 106 7.22 0.47 -5.32
N GLN A 107 6.27 0.84 -6.18
CA GLN A 107 5.01 1.42 -5.72
C GLN A 107 4.11 0.42 -4.99
N LEU A 108 3.91 -0.78 -5.57
CA LEU A 108 3.13 -1.85 -4.96
C LEU A 108 3.79 -2.38 -3.69
N GLY A 109 5.11 -2.48 -3.66
CA GLY A 109 5.89 -2.86 -2.48
C GLY A 109 5.74 -1.82 -1.36
N GLY A 110 5.80 -0.53 -1.68
CA GLY A 110 5.52 0.55 -0.74
C GLY A 110 4.09 0.48 -0.19
N ASP A 111 3.09 0.22 -1.04
CA ASP A 111 1.70 0.08 -0.62
C ASP A 111 1.47 -1.18 0.22
N ALA A 112 2.15 -2.29 -0.09
CA ALA A 112 2.15 -3.50 0.73
C ALA A 112 2.73 -3.21 2.13
N LEU A 113 3.89 -2.55 2.21
CA LEU A 113 4.50 -2.17 3.49
C LEU A 113 3.60 -1.23 4.31
N ARG A 114 2.87 -0.30 3.66
CA ARG A 114 1.86 0.55 4.31
C ARG A 114 0.64 -0.24 4.77
N PHE A 115 0.17 -1.20 3.97
CA PHE A 115 -0.94 -2.08 4.34
C PHE A 115 -0.62 -2.87 5.61
N LEU A 116 0.63 -3.35 5.73
CA LEU A 116 1.18 -4.03 6.90
C LEU A 116 1.46 -3.10 8.09
N GLY A 117 1.33 -1.78 7.92
CA GLY A 117 1.61 -0.78 8.95
C GLY A 117 3.10 -0.57 9.24
N LEU A 118 3.99 -1.04 8.34
CA LEU A 118 5.44 -0.88 8.47
C LEU A 118 5.95 0.45 7.93
N LEU A 119 5.19 1.07 7.02
CA LEU A 119 5.42 2.43 6.55
C LEU A 119 4.26 3.36 6.95
N PRO A 120 4.54 4.66 7.15
CA PRO A 120 3.50 5.64 7.41
C PRO A 120 2.56 5.77 6.20
N PRO A 121 1.28 6.11 6.43
CA PRO A 121 0.36 6.39 5.34
C PRO A 121 0.87 7.59 4.52
N LEU A 122 0.63 7.56 3.21
CA LEU A 122 0.93 8.71 2.38
C LEU A 122 0.09 9.92 2.83
N PRO A 123 0.62 11.16 2.75
CA PRO A 123 -0.19 12.34 2.90
C PRO A 123 -1.34 12.27 1.90
N LYS A 124 -2.57 12.54 2.35
CA LYS A 124 -3.70 12.68 1.44
C LYS A 124 -3.37 13.82 0.48
N GLN A 125 -3.06 13.51 -0.77
CA GLN A 125 -3.10 14.53 -1.82
C GLN A 125 -4.56 15.01 -1.85
N ASN A 126 -4.79 16.27 -1.49
CA ASN A 126 -6.06 16.92 -1.74
C ASN A 126 -6.30 16.84 -3.24
N LYS A 127 -7.10 15.86 -3.68
CA LYS A 127 -7.72 15.89 -4.99
C LYS A 127 -8.41 17.26 -5.08
N PRO A 128 -8.10 18.14 -6.04
CA PRO A 128 -8.90 19.34 -6.20
C PRO A 128 -10.34 18.86 -6.43
N ALA A 129 -11.23 19.30 -5.55
CA ALA A 129 -12.65 19.06 -5.67
C ALA A 129 -13.10 19.63 -7.02
N ASP A 130 -13.82 18.81 -7.78
CA ASP A 130 -14.71 19.18 -8.89
C ASP A 130 -14.27 20.35 -9.77
N SER A 131 -13.69 20.02 -10.93
CA SER A 131 -13.74 20.90 -12.11
C SER A 131 -15.12 20.84 -12.78
N ASP A 132 -16.19 20.98 -11.99
CA ASP A 132 -17.55 21.22 -12.46
C ASP A 132 -18.08 22.47 -11.75
N GLY A 133 -17.68 23.61 -12.28
CA GLY A 133 -18.13 24.93 -11.86
C GLY A 133 -17.69 25.96 -12.90
N GLU A 134 -18.67 26.58 -13.56
CA GLU A 134 -18.53 27.63 -14.57
C GLU A 134 -17.40 28.64 -14.29
N PRO A 135 -16.75 29.19 -15.33
CA PRO A 135 -15.83 30.29 -15.13
C PRO A 135 -16.59 31.45 -14.44
N PRO A 136 -16.01 32.09 -13.41
CA PRO A 136 -16.65 33.23 -12.77
C PRO A 136 -16.89 34.33 -13.81
N ALA A 137 -18.15 34.75 -13.91
CA ALA A 137 -18.57 35.88 -14.72
C ALA A 137 -17.74 37.12 -14.34
N ASP A 138 -17.12 37.71 -15.36
CA ASP A 138 -16.32 38.93 -15.32
C ASP A 138 -17.20 40.11 -14.83
N PRO A 139 -16.91 40.73 -13.67
CA PRO A 139 -17.61 41.92 -13.24
C PRO A 139 -16.69 43.14 -13.33
N GLY A 140 -16.93 44.01 -14.32
CA GLY A 140 -16.60 45.43 -14.16
C GLY A 140 -15.94 46.13 -15.34
N LEU A 141 -16.63 46.20 -16.49
CA LEU A 141 -16.56 47.41 -17.31
C LEU A 141 -17.34 48.51 -16.59
N GLU A 142 -16.68 49.32 -15.77
CA GLU A 142 -17.17 50.67 -15.44
C GLU A 142 -16.20 51.73 -15.98
N THR A 143 -16.73 52.44 -16.96
CA THR A 143 -16.27 53.68 -17.54
C THR A 143 -15.96 54.74 -16.48
N VAL A 144 -14.78 55.36 -16.53
CA VAL A 144 -14.63 56.75 -16.08
C VAL A 144 -13.81 57.52 -17.10
N LYS A 145 -14.53 58.33 -17.88
CA LYS A 145 -14.07 59.56 -18.52
C LYS A 145 -13.50 60.49 -17.45
N ASN A 146 -12.26 60.92 -17.61
CA ASN A 146 -11.83 62.33 -17.62
C ASN A 146 -10.33 62.44 -17.81
#